data_AF-A0A7C3LJ90-F1
#
_entry.id   AF-A0A7C3LJ90-F1
#
_cell.length_a   1.000
_cell.length_b   1.000
_cell.length_c   1.000
_cell.angle_alpha   90.00
_cell.angle_beta   90.00
_cell.angle_gamma   90.00
#
_symmetry.space_group_name_H-M   'P 1'
#
loop_
_entity.id
_entity.type
_entity.pdbx_description
1 polymer ?
#
loop_
_entity_poly.entity_id
_entity_poly.type
_entity_poly.pdbx_seq_one_letter_code
_entity_poly.pdbx_strand_id
1 'polypeptide(L)'
;MRNQEEKALTAVCPECKKGIQFPAAPQPYHLFLCPHCETMLLVTAVSPLQIDWAFEEPGKPIPHRGDWRLEIRNWGNLQSPIS
;
A
#
# COMPACT_ATOMS: atom_id res chain seq x y z
N MET A 1 -8.73 -31.21 -16.37
CA MET A 1 -8.70 -29.93 -17.10
C MET A 1 -9.13 -28.86 -16.11
N ARG A 2 -8.19 -28.10 -15.51
CA ARG A 2 -8.55 -27.03 -14.56
C ARG A 2 -8.84 -25.78 -15.37
N ASN A 3 -10.12 -25.60 -15.71
CA ASN A 3 -10.68 -24.43 -16.37
C ASN A 3 -10.71 -23.28 -15.35
N GLN A 4 -9.54 -22.82 -14.90
CA GLN A 4 -9.47 -21.51 -14.27
C GLN A 4 -9.52 -20.53 -15.43
N GLU A 5 -10.74 -20.11 -15.77
CA GLU A 5 -10.96 -18.92 -16.56
C GLU A 5 -9.99 -17.87 -16.06
N GLU A 6 -8.99 -17.56 -16.89
CA GLU A 6 -8.14 -16.38 -16.82
C GLU A 6 -9.05 -15.16 -16.98
N LYS A 7 -9.90 -14.94 -15.98
CA LYS A 7 -10.86 -13.86 -15.97
C LYS A 7 -10.03 -12.64 -15.67
N ALA A 8 -9.58 -11.98 -16.74
CA ALA A 8 -8.85 -10.73 -16.66
C ALA A 8 -9.65 -9.81 -15.73
N LEU A 9 -9.12 -9.58 -14.53
CA LEU A 9 -9.77 -8.72 -13.56
C LEU A 9 -9.46 -7.30 -13.99
N THR A 10 -10.49 -6.47 -14.07
CA THR A 10 -10.34 -5.07 -14.45
C THR A 10 -10.63 -4.22 -13.23
N ALA A 11 -9.70 -3.33 -12.88
CA ALA A 11 -9.90 -2.29 -11.89
C ALA A 11 -9.78 -0.92 -12.55
N VAL A 12 -10.34 0.12 -11.93
CA VAL A 12 -10.25 1.49 -12.44
C VAL A 12 -9.32 2.28 -11.53
N CYS A 13 -8.27 2.89 -12.11
CA CYS A 13 -7.38 3.76 -11.36
C CYS A 13 -8.18 4.94 -10.76
N PRO A 14 -8.14 5.16 -9.44
CA PRO A 14 -8.89 6.24 -8.82
C PRO A 14 -8.36 7.63 -9.20
N GLU A 15 -7.09 7.74 -9.59
CA GLU A 15 -6.44 8.98 -10.00
C GLU A 15 -6.69 9.34 -11.47
N CYS A 16 -6.28 8.50 -12.42
CA CYS A 16 -6.38 8.83 -13.85
C CYS A 16 -7.66 8.32 -14.53
N LYS A 17 -8.53 7.62 -13.78
CA LYS A 17 -9.79 7.02 -14.26
C LYS A 17 -9.65 6.00 -15.41
N LYS A 18 -8.43 5.55 -15.72
CA LYS A 18 -8.18 4.52 -16.75
C LYS A 18 -8.33 3.12 -16.16
N GLY A 19 -8.79 2.19 -17.00
CA GLY A 19 -8.92 0.78 -16.65
C GLY A 19 -7.56 0.08 -16.64
N ILE A 20 -7.27 -0.65 -15.58
CA ILE A 20 -6.08 -1.48 -15.38
C ILE A 20 -6.53 -2.93 -15.50
N GLN A 21 -5.92 -3.67 -16.42
CA GLN A 21 -6.15 -5.10 -16.59
C GLN A 21 -5.10 -5.92 -15.84
N PHE A 22 -5.56 -6.87 -15.04
CA PHE A 22 -4.71 -7.81 -14.34
C PHE A 22 -4.78 -9.17 -15.04
N PRO A 23 -3.63 -9.74 -15.48
CA PRO A 23 -3.60 -11.04 -16.17
C PRO A 23 -3.97 -12.20 -15.23
N ALA A 24 -3.82 -12.02 -13.92
CA ALA A 24 -4.20 -12.98 -12.90
C ALA A 24 -4.75 -12.24 -11.68
N ALA A 25 -5.39 -12.96 -10.75
CA ALA A 25 -5.80 -12.40 -9.47
C ALA A 25 -4.59 -11.83 -8.72
N PRO A 26 -4.50 -10.50 -8.50
CA PRO A 26 -3.41 -9.95 -7.71
C PRO A 26 -3.54 -10.42 -6.26
N GLN A 27 -2.46 -10.30 -5.49
CA GLN A 27 -2.51 -10.60 -4.07
C GLN A 27 -3.14 -9.40 -3.31
N PRO A 28 -3.97 -9.65 -2.28
CA PRO A 28 -4.42 -8.56 -1.42
C PRO A 28 -3.23 -7.93 -0.71
N TYR A 29 -3.32 -6.64 -0.43
CA TYR A 29 -2.28 -5.79 0.15
C TYR A 29 -1.01 -5.67 -0.72
N HIS A 30 -1.11 -5.94 -2.01
CA HIS A 30 -0.01 -5.73 -2.95
C HIS A 30 0.04 -4.29 -3.44
N LEU A 31 1.23 -3.69 -3.39
CA LEU A 31 1.52 -2.37 -3.93
C LEU A 31 1.98 -2.50 -5.39
N PHE A 32 1.38 -1.70 -6.27
CA PHE A 32 1.76 -1.65 -7.68
C PHE A 32 1.64 -0.22 -8.23
N LEU A 33 2.31 0.05 -9.35
CA LEU A 33 2.23 1.33 -10.04
C LEU A 33 1.17 1.26 -11.14
N CYS A 34 0.35 2.31 -11.27
CA CYS A 34 -0.53 2.44 -12.41
C CYS A 34 0.29 2.60 -13.70
N PRO A 35 0.06 1.79 -14.76
CA PRO A 35 0.82 1.90 -16.01
C PRO A 35 0.50 3.16 -16.82
N HIS A 36 -0.46 3.97 -16.39
CA HIS A 36 -0.89 5.17 -17.13
C HIS A 36 -0.49 6.50 -16.49
N CYS A 37 -0.44 6.57 -15.16
CA CYS A 37 -0.11 7.78 -14.43
C CYS A 37 1.02 7.57 -13.42
N GLU A 38 1.56 6.34 -13.33
CA GLU A 38 2.67 5.99 -12.44
C GLU A 38 2.35 6.20 -10.96
N THR A 39 1.08 6.36 -10.59
CA THR A 39 0.67 6.48 -9.19
C THR A 39 0.71 5.13 -8.48
N MET A 40 1.16 5.18 -7.23
CA MET A 40 1.26 4.02 -6.37
C MET A 40 -0.10 3.68 -5.75
N LEU A 41 -0.56 2.47 -6.04
CA LEU A 41 -1.86 1.95 -5.64
C LEU A 41 -1.68 0.67 -4.83
N LEU A 42 -2.61 0.42 -3.92
CA LEU A 42 -2.68 -0.74 -3.06
C LEU A 42 -3.91 -1.57 -3.44
N VAL A 43 -3.74 -2.88 -3.61
CA VAL A 43 -4.88 -3.80 -3.73
C VAL A 43 -5.48 -4.04 -2.36
N THR A 44 -6.72 -3.59 -2.13
CA THR A 44 -7.42 -3.76 -0.84
C THR A 44 -8.28 -5.03 -0.81
N ALA A 45 -8.79 -5.47 -1.95
CA ALA A 45 -9.55 -6.72 -2.09
C ALA A 45 -9.40 -7.33 -3.49
N VAL A 46 -9.63 -8.63 -3.62
CA VAL A 46 -9.41 -9.39 -4.88
C VAL A 46 -10.67 -10.06 -5.43
N SER A 47 -11.77 -10.06 -4.66
CA SER A 47 -13.06 -10.59 -5.06
C SER A 47 -14.20 -9.87 -4.32
N PRO A 48 -14.75 -8.76 -4.85
CA PRO A 48 -14.37 -8.08 -6.09
C PRO A 48 -12.99 -7.38 -6.00
N LEU A 49 -12.32 -7.20 -7.14
CA LEU A 49 -11.03 -6.49 -7.20
C LEU A 49 -11.24 -5.02 -6.82
N GLN A 50 -10.60 -4.58 -5.73
CA GLN A 50 -10.62 -3.21 -5.25
C GLN A 50 -9.19 -2.70 -5.06
N ILE A 51 -8.98 -1.44 -5.41
CA ILE A 51 -7.70 -0.74 -5.34
C ILE A 51 -7.91 0.64 -4.71
N ASP A 52 -6.95 1.04 -3.90
CA ASP A 52 -6.93 2.33 -3.20
C ASP A 52 -5.56 2.99 -3.31
N TRP A 53 -5.40 4.23 -2.87
CA TRP A 53 -4.11 4.91 -2.88
C TRP A 53 -3.18 4.26 -1.85
N ALA A 54 -1.93 4.01 -2.24
CA ALA A 54 -0.94 3.42 -1.33
C ALA A 54 -0.53 4.36 -0.19
N PHE A 55 -0.69 5.67 -0.39
CA PHE A 55 -0.30 6.70 0.55
C PHE A 55 -1.45 7.69 0.73
N GLU A 56 -2.33 7.41 1.69
CA GLU A 56 -3.32 8.38 2.11
C GLU A 56 -3.10 8.77 3.57
N GLU A 57 -1.90 9.28 3.92
CA GLU A 57 -1.74 10.13 5.10
C GLU A 57 -0.66 11.19 4.83
N PRO A 58 -1.04 12.44 4.46
CA PRO A 58 -0.09 13.54 4.50
C PRO A 58 0.42 13.69 5.93
N GLY A 59 1.68 13.33 6.17
CA GLY A 59 2.36 13.50 7.45
C GLY A 59 2.68 12.22 8.22
N LYS A 60 2.35 11.01 7.73
CA LYS A 60 2.94 9.80 8.32
C LYS A 60 4.26 9.44 7.65
N PRO A 61 5.39 9.42 8.37
CA PRO A 61 6.65 8.97 7.81
C PRO A 61 6.50 7.50 7.41
N ILE A 62 6.81 7.21 6.15
CA ILE A 62 6.99 5.85 5.65
C ILE A 62 8.10 5.18 6.46
N PRO A 63 7.84 4.08 7.20
CA PRO A 63 8.92 3.33 7.81
C PRO A 63 9.72 2.67 6.68
N HIS A 64 10.82 3.32 6.28
CA HIS A 64 11.81 2.70 5.41
C HIS A 64 12.28 1.42 6.08
N ARG A 65 12.33 0.31 5.32
CA ARG A 65 12.80 -1.01 5.77
C ARG A 65 14.24 -0.89 6.30
N GLY A 66 14.37 -0.59 7.60
CA GLY A 66 15.63 -0.25 8.24
C GLY A 66 15.55 0.70 9.44
N ASP A 67 14.44 1.44 9.64
CA ASP A 67 14.34 2.43 10.72
C ASP A 67 13.39 2.01 11.84
N TRP A 68 13.82 1.05 12.67
CA TRP A 68 13.20 0.77 13.98
C TRP A 68 13.92 1.51 15.12
N ARG A 69 14.85 2.42 14.80
CA ARG A 69 15.81 2.96 15.77
C ARG A 69 15.46 4.36 16.30
N LEU A 70 14.31 4.93 15.95
CA LEU A 70 13.90 6.26 16.41
C LEU A 70 12.86 6.26 17.54
N GLU A 71 12.32 5.12 17.97
CA GLU A 71 11.31 5.06 19.05
C GLU A 71 11.82 4.64 20.45
N ILE A 72 13.13 4.41 20.64
CA ILE A 72 13.69 4.02 21.95
C ILE A 72 14.68 5.05 22.51
N ARG A 73 14.35 6.35 22.46
CA ARG A 73 15.15 7.38 23.15
C ARG A 73 14.37 8.42 23.93
N ASN A 74 13.03 8.37 23.94
CA ASN A 74 12.22 9.41 24.58
C ASN A 74 11.26 8.91 25.68
N TRP A 75 11.47 7.71 26.21
CA TRP A 75 10.69 7.20 27.35
C TRP A 75 11.63 6.57 28.40
N GLY A 76 12.45 7.37 29.08
CA GLY A 76 13.28 6.82 30.15
C GLY A 76 14.27 7.70 30.90
N ASN A 77 14.23 9.04 30.81
CA ASN A 77 15.13 9.84 31.66
C ASN A 77 14.71 11.29 31.90
N LEU A 78 13.54 11.50 32.53
CA LEU A 78 13.35 12.68 33.39
C LEU A 78 13.66 12.27 34.84
N GLN A 79 14.92 11.96 35.12
CA GLN A 79 15.43 12.07 36.48
C GLN A 79 16.07 13.46 36.57
N SER A 80 15.31 14.46 37.03
CA SER A 80 15.91 15.71 37.51
C SER A 80 16.61 15.42 38.85
N PRO A 81 17.93 15.56 38.99
CA PRO A 81 18.53 15.62 40.31
C PRO A 81 18.14 16.93 41.01
N ILE A 82 17.99 16.75 42.31
CA ILE A 82 17.51 17.67 43.35
C ILE A 82 18.57 18.72 43.70
N SER A 83 18.07 19.88 44.16
CA SER A 83 18.72 21.00 44.89
C SER A 83 19.52 22.02 44.10
#